data_AF-A0A151ETB1-F1
#
_entry.id   AF-A0A151ETB1-F1
#
_cell.length_a   1.000
_cell.length_b   1.000
_cell.length_c   1.000
_cell.angle_alpha   90.00
_cell.angle_beta   90.00
_cell.angle_gamma   90.00
#
_symmetry.space_group_name_H-M   'P 1'
#
loop_
_entity.id
_entity.type
_entity.pdbx_description
1 polymer ?
#
loop_
_entity_poly.entity_id
_entity_poly.type
_entity_poly.pdbx_seq_one_letter_code
_entity_poly.pdbx_strand_id
1 'polypeptide(L)' 'MKGMHRSRSAKKRFVKTPKKTALHFKKKKKGQHRCAECGRVLHGVIRKKKSSSRPSRVYGGYLCHACVRQKLVESVRI' A
#
# COMPACT_ATOMS: atom_id res chain seq x y z
N MET A 1 20.19 16.94 16.27
CA MET A 1 19.38 16.18 15.28
C MET A 1 20.31 15.40 14.36
N LYS A 2 20.34 14.06 14.40
CA LYS A 2 21.24 13.24 13.55
C LYS A 2 20.91 13.43 12.05
N GLY A 3 21.91 13.35 11.17
CA GLY A 3 21.77 13.56 9.73
C GLY A 3 20.66 12.73 9.07
N MET A 4 20.50 11.47 9.50
CA MET A 4 19.45 10.55 9.04
C MET A 4 18.02 11.12 9.17
N HIS A 5 17.77 11.94 10.19
CA HIS A 5 16.45 12.52 10.48
C HIS A 5 16.16 13.83 9.75
N ARG A 6 17.14 14.37 9.01
CA ARG A 6 16.98 15.55 8.15
C ARG A 6 16.26 15.18 6.83
N SER A 7 16.40 13.94 6.38
CA SER A 7 15.78 13.43 5.16
C SER A 7 14.23 13.43 5.21
N ARG A 8 13.58 13.57 4.05
CA ARG A 8 12.11 13.49 3.88
C ARG A 8 11.56 12.07 4.08
N SER A 9 12.40 11.07 4.31
CA SER A 9 12.01 9.66 4.43
C SER A 9 11.25 9.36 5.71
N ALA A 10 11.59 10.05 6.81
CA ALA A 10 10.89 9.95 8.08
C ALA A 10 9.79 11.01 8.19
N LYS A 11 8.57 10.60 8.58
CA LYS A 11 7.49 11.51 8.95
C LYS A 11 7.76 12.05 10.35
N LYS A 12 7.86 13.38 10.46
CA LYS A 12 8.01 14.12 11.71
C LYS A 12 6.63 14.35 12.33
N ARG A 13 6.46 14.06 13.62
CA ARG A 13 5.25 14.37 14.38
C ARG A 13 5.64 15.00 15.71
N PHE A 14 5.16 16.21 15.95
CA PHE A 14 5.26 16.84 17.27
C PHE A 14 4.23 16.18 18.20
N VAL A 15 4.69 15.71 19.35
CA VAL A 15 3.86 15.06 20.37
C VAL A 15 4.06 15.82 21.67
N LYS A 16 2.97 16.30 22.26
CA LYS A 16 3.00 16.85 23.62
C LYS A 16 3.16 15.69 24.59
N THR A 17 4.33 15.61 25.24
CA THR A 17 4.53 14.70 26.38
C THR A 17 4.30 15.50 27.67
N PRO A 18 4.02 14.84 28.81
CA PRO A 18 3.69 15.54 30.06
C PRO A 18 4.70 16.61 30.50
N LYS A 19 6.00 16.42 30.18
CA LYS A 19 7.04 17.39 30.54
C LYS A 19 7.37 18.39 29.44
N LYS A 20 7.29 17.97 28.17
CA LYS A 20 7.72 18.79 27.02
C LYS A 20 7.15 18.33 25.68
N THR A 21 7.16 19.21 24.69
CA THR A 21 6.84 18.81 23.32
C THR A 21 8.06 18.13 22.69
N ALA A 22 7.93 16.87 22.27
CA ALA A 22 8.99 16.08 21.67
C ALA A 22 8.70 15.80 20.18
N LEU A 23 9.77 15.70 19.37
CA LEU A 23 9.69 15.35 17.96
C LEU A 23 9.86 13.84 17.78
N HIS A 24 8.80 13.14 17.41
CA HIS A 24 8.84 11.71 17.11
C HIS A 24 9.00 11.49 15.60
N PHE A 25 9.93 10.60 15.23
CA PHE A 25 10.13 10.16 13.85
C PHE A 25 9.41 8.84 13.62
N LYS A 26 8.51 8.79 12.64
CA LYS A 26 7.84 7.55 12.20
C LYS A 26 8.13 7.27 10.74
N LYS A 27 8.19 5.98 10.37
CA LYS A 27 8.24 5.58 8.95
C LYS A 27 6.94 6.00 8.24
N LYS A 28 7.03 6.41 6.97
CA LYS A 28 5.85 6.73 6.16
C LYS A 28 4.99 5.48 5.97
N LYS A 29 3.66 5.66 5.95
CA LYS A 29 2.73 4.58 5.60
C LYS A 29 2.95 4.22 4.13
N LYS A 30 2.94 2.92 3.82
CA LYS A 30 2.95 2.44 2.43
C LYS A 30 1.71 2.95 1.70
N GLY A 31 1.85 3.17 0.39
CA GLY A 31 0.76 3.55 -0.51
C GLY A 31 -0.34 2.49 -0.58
N GLN A 32 -1.46 2.85 -1.20
CA GLN A 32 -2.49 1.88 -1.57
C GLN A 32 -1.97 0.99 -2.71
N HIS A 33 -2.48 -0.24 -2.75
CA HIS A 33 -2.20 -1.16 -3.85
C HIS A 33 -3.02 -0.73 -5.08
N ARG A 34 -2.38 -0.75 -6.24
CA ARG A 34 -2.98 -0.36 -7.53
C ARG A 34 -2.94 -1.55 -8.48
N CYS A 35 -3.91 -1.60 -9.39
CA CYS A 35 -3.92 -2.54 -10.49
C CYS A 35 -2.73 -2.27 -11.42
N ALA A 36 -2.03 -3.31 -11.84
CA ALA A 36 -0.88 -3.18 -12.73
C ALA A 36 -1.25 -2.65 -14.14
N GLU A 37 -2.46 -2.94 -14.61
CA GLU A 37 -2.90 -2.61 -15.97
C GLU A 37 -3.62 -1.25 -16.03
N CYS A 38 -4.66 -1.07 -15.20
CA CYS A 38 -5.48 0.15 -15.24
C CYS A 38 -5.16 1.18 -14.14
N GLY A 39 -4.23 0.88 -13.23
CA GLY A 39 -3.85 1.80 -12.15
C GLY A 39 -4.90 2.04 -11.05
N ARG A 40 -6.11 1.46 -11.16
CA ARG A 40 -7.19 1.59 -10.18
C ARG A 40 -6.78 1.03 -8.82
N VAL A 41 -7.31 1.61 -7.74
CA VAL A 41 -7.06 1.15 -6.37
C VAL A 41 -7.68 -0.24 -6.17
N LEU A 42 -6.90 -1.18 -5.62
CA LEU A 42 -7.38 -2.52 -5.30
C LEU A 42 -8.05 -2.54 -3.94
N HIS A 43 -9.36 -2.78 -3.94
CA HIS A 43 -10.15 -2.99 -2.73
C HIS A 43 -9.89 -4.39 -2.15
N GLY A 44 -10.00 -4.53 -0.82
CA GLY A 44 -9.78 -5.80 -0.13
C GLY A 44 -8.30 -6.18 0.09
N VAL A 45 -7.34 -5.35 -0.36
CA VAL A 45 -5.92 -5.58 -0.13
C VAL A 45 -5.40 -4.71 1.01
N ILE A 46 -5.01 -5.34 2.12
CA ILE A 46 -4.46 -4.61 3.27
C ILE A 46 -3.03 -4.15 2.95
N ARG A 47 -2.64 -2.98 3.47
CA ARG A 47 -1.30 -2.38 3.25
C ARG A 47 -0.13 -3.14 3.95
N LYS A 48 -0.42 -4.20 4.71
CA LYS A 48 0.57 -5.00 5.47
C LYS A 48 0.93 -6.27 4.69
N LYS A 49 2.15 -6.79 4.89
CA LYS A 49 2.69 -8.02 4.26
C LYS A 49 2.11 -9.29 4.91
N LYS A 50 0.79 -9.46 4.99
CA LYS A 50 0.20 -10.75 5.39
C LYS A 50 -0.44 -11.41 4.17
N SER A 51 -0.14 -12.69 3.94
CA SER A 51 -0.69 -13.49 2.84
C SER A 51 -2.22 -13.55 2.88
N SER A 52 -2.80 -13.57 4.09
CA SER A 52 -4.25 -13.49 4.34
C SER A 52 -4.93 -12.20 3.87
N SER A 53 -4.17 -11.23 3.36
CA SER A 53 -4.66 -9.91 2.98
C SER A 53 -4.95 -9.76 1.49
N ARG A 54 -5.04 -10.87 0.74
CA ARG A 54 -5.33 -10.88 -0.69
C ARG A 54 -6.61 -11.67 -0.97
N PRO A 55 -7.45 -11.24 -1.92
CA PRO A 55 -8.57 -12.05 -2.40
C PRO A 55 -8.08 -13.41 -2.92
N SER A 56 -8.85 -14.47 -2.67
CA SER A 56 -8.53 -15.85 -3.09
C SER A 56 -8.66 -16.10 -4.60
N ARG A 57 -9.24 -15.16 -5.36
CA ARG A 57 -9.39 -15.27 -6.81
C ARG A 57 -8.05 -15.19 -7.56
N VAL A 58 -8.05 -15.69 -8.80
CA VAL A 58 -6.91 -15.58 -9.72
C VAL A 58 -6.50 -14.11 -9.91
N TYR A 59 -5.19 -13.86 -9.91
CA TYR A 59 -4.55 -12.54 -9.89
C TYR A 59 -5.01 -11.61 -8.75
N GLY A 60 -5.46 -12.20 -7.63
CA GLY A 60 -5.89 -11.50 -6.43
C GLY A 60 -4.79 -10.61 -5.84
N GLY A 61 -5.04 -9.31 -5.80
CA GLY A 61 -4.08 -8.32 -5.28
C GLY A 61 -3.07 -7.79 -6.29
N TYR A 62 -3.19 -8.18 -7.56
CA TYR A 62 -2.39 -7.64 -8.67
C TYR A 62 -3.24 -6.98 -9.75
N LEU A 63 -4.33 -7.65 -10.18
CA LEU A 63 -5.29 -7.12 -11.15
C LEU A 63 -6.63 -6.81 -10.48
N CYS A 64 -7.37 -5.83 -11.01
CA CYS A 64 -8.75 -5.56 -10.60
C CYS A 64 -9.72 -6.56 -11.24
N HIS A 65 -10.94 -6.66 -10.72
CA HIS A 65 -11.95 -7.61 -11.21
C HIS A 65 -12.24 -7.43 -12.72
N ALA A 66 -12.32 -6.19 -13.20
CA ALA A 66 -12.58 -5.89 -14.60
C ALA A 66 -11.48 -6.40 -15.54
N CYS A 67 -10.22 -6.12 -15.21
CA CYS A 67 -9.05 -6.58 -15.96
C CYS A 67 -8.97 -8.12 -16.00
N VAL A 68 -9.18 -8.79 -14.86
CA VAL A 68 -9.16 -10.26 -14.81
C VAL A 68 -10.26 -10.86 -15.68
N ARG A 69 -11.46 -10.30 -15.65
CA ARG A 69 -12.56 -10.77 -16.51
C ARG A 69 -12.19 -10.70 -17.99
N GLN A 70 -11.60 -9.59 -18.43
CA GLN A 70 -11.18 -9.43 -19.83
C GLN A 70 -10.10 -10.44 -20.21
N LYS A 71 -9.08 -10.61 -19.36
CA LYS A 71 -7.99 -11.57 -19.59
C LYS A 71 -8.46 -13.03 -19.62
N LEU A 72 -9.41 -13.41 -18.77
CA LEU A 72 -9.97 -14.76 -18.77
C LEU A 72 -10.76 -15.05 -20.05
N VAL A 73 -11.50 -14.07 -20.58
CA VAL A 73 -12.21 -14.23 -21.86
C VAL A 73 -11.23 -14.30 -23.02
N GLU A 74 -10.20 -13.44 -23.01
CA GLU A 74 -9.14 -13.44 -24.02
C GLU A 74 -8.39 -14.77 -24.05
N SER A 75 -8.06 -15.36 -22.89
CA SER A 75 -7.34 -16.63 -22.80
C SER A 75 -8.10 -17.84 -23.32
N VAL A 76 -9.43 -17.79 -23.39
CA VAL A 76 -10.27 -18.91 -23.89
C VAL A 76 -10.52 -18.80 -25.40
N ARG A 77 -10.40 -17.59 -25.96
CA ARG A 77 -10.63 -17.33 -27.39
C ARG A 77 -9.44 -17.70 -28.27
N ILE A 78 -8.27 -17.86 -27.66
CA ILE A 78 -7.02 -18.30 -28.27
C ILE A 78 -6.96 -19.83 -28.15
#